data_AF-W0I0E5-F1
#
_entry.id   AF-W0I0E5-F1
#
_cell.length_a   1.000
_cell.length_b   1.000
_cell.length_c   1.000
_cell.angle_alpha   90.00
_cell.angle_beta   90.00
_cell.angle_gamma   90.00
#
_symmetry.space_group_name_H-M   'P 1'
#
loop_
_entity.id
_entity.type
_entity.pdbx_description
1 polymer ?
#
loop_
_entity_poly.entity_id
_entity_poly.type
_entity_poly.pdbx_seq_one_letter_code
_entity_poly.pdbx_strand_id
1 'polypeptide(L)'
;MLKSGISDKMTPALSPILGKLGLDSLGITYITTAIFSPRAAYGIAKVMLGYNYPMQKVLGCMFLGNGLFVLLNESWVRILPFYSGLYPREVTLRLLFLQVGLSSLYNIFLAIVLLKL
;
A
#
# COMPACT_ATOMS: atom_id res chain seq x y z
N MET A 1 -5.79 -13.62 19.28
CA MET A 1 -5.44 -12.39 20.03
C MET A 1 -4.02 -11.98 19.65
N LEU A 2 -3.85 -11.16 18.61
CA LEU A 2 -2.60 -10.44 18.35
C LEU A 2 -2.74 -9.07 19.01
N LYS A 3 -2.51 -9.01 20.32
CA LYS A 3 -2.49 -7.75 21.07
C LYS A 3 -1.20 -6.99 20.75
N SER A 4 -1.34 -5.71 20.45
CA SER A 4 -0.30 -4.65 20.37
C SER A 4 0.49 -4.47 19.07
N GLY A 5 -0.20 -4.40 17.93
CA GLY A 5 0.39 -3.87 16.69
C GLY A 5 -0.04 -2.43 16.42
N ILE A 6 0.86 -1.58 15.89
CA ILE A 6 0.51 -0.29 15.26
C ILE A 6 -0.61 -0.49 14.21
N SER A 7 -0.73 -1.70 13.65
CA SER A 7 -1.83 -2.12 12.79
C SER A 7 -3.22 -1.96 13.41
N ASP A 8 -3.42 -2.22 14.71
CA ASP A 8 -4.74 -2.09 15.36
C ASP A 8 -5.20 -0.64 15.48
N LYS A 9 -4.27 0.33 15.47
CA LYS A 9 -4.58 1.77 15.46
C LYS A 9 -4.77 2.31 14.05
N MET A 10 -4.07 1.75 13.06
CA MET A 10 -4.21 2.16 11.66
C MET A 10 -5.46 1.58 10.99
N THR A 11 -5.85 0.35 11.36
CA THR A 11 -7.03 -0.32 10.80
C THR A 11 -8.30 0.51 10.95
N PRO A 12 -8.69 1.06 12.13
CA PRO A 12 -9.89 1.88 12.25
C PRO A 12 -9.80 3.22 11.52
N ALA A 13 -8.61 3.78 11.31
CA ALA A 13 -8.42 5.02 10.53
C ALA A 13 -8.53 4.79 9.01
N LEU A 14 -8.02 3.66 8.52
CA LEU A 14 -8.05 3.28 7.11
C LEU A 14 -9.37 2.59 6.71
N SER A 15 -10.03 1.92 7.65
CA SER A 15 -11.28 1.18 7.41
C SER A 15 -12.41 2.01 6.78
N PRO A 16 -12.70 3.26 7.16
CA PRO A 16 -13.77 4.03 6.52
C PRO A 16 -13.43 4.45 5.08
N ILE A 17 -12.14 4.64 4.77
CA ILE A 17 -11.69 5.02 3.42
C ILE A 17 -11.67 3.79 2.52
N LEU A 18 -11.09 2.68 3.01
CA LEU A 18 -11.00 1.42 2.28
C LEU A 18 -12.36 0.72 2.16
N GLY A 19 -13.23 0.85 3.16
CA GLY A 19 -14.61 0.37 3.09
C GLY A 19 -15.42 1.07 1.99
N LYS A 20 -15.21 2.38 1.78
CA LYS A 20 -15.80 3.11 0.65
C LYS A 20 -15.28 2.66 -0.72
N LEU A 21 -14.13 1.98 -0.77
CA LEU A 21 -13.57 1.36 -1.97
C LEU A 21 -14.07 -0.07 -2.22
N GLY A 22 -15.05 -0.56 -1.43
CA GLY A 22 -15.62 -1.90 -1.61
C GLY A 22 -14.79 -3.03 -0.99
N LEU A 23 -13.84 -2.68 -0.12
CA LEU A 23 -12.97 -3.63 0.55
C LEU A 23 -13.60 -4.13 1.85
N ASP A 24 -13.61 -5.45 1.98
CA ASP A 24 -14.01 -6.19 3.17
C ASP A 24 -12.85 -6.30 4.17
N SER A 25 -13.11 -6.90 5.33
CA SER A 25 -12.12 -7.03 6.41
C SER A 25 -10.82 -7.69 5.96
N LEU A 26 -10.89 -8.67 5.04
CA LEU A 26 -9.71 -9.40 4.54
C LEU A 26 -8.87 -8.53 3.59
N GLY A 27 -9.51 -7.72 2.74
CA GLY A 27 -8.84 -6.73 1.90
C GLY A 27 -8.21 -5.59 2.71
N ILE A 28 -8.89 -5.11 3.76
CA ILE A 28 -8.33 -4.12 4.69
C ILE A 28 -7.11 -4.70 5.41
N THR A 29 -7.19 -5.93 5.88
CA THR A 29 -6.08 -6.63 6.53
C THR A 29 -4.90 -6.84 5.57
N TYR A 30 -5.17 -7.14 4.29
CA TYR A 30 -4.14 -7.19 3.26
C TYR A 30 -3.41 -5.85 3.17
N ILE A 31 -4.15 -4.75 3.02
CA ILE A 31 -3.56 -3.42 2.80
C ILE A 31 -2.76 -2.96 4.01
N THR A 32 -3.31 -3.10 5.23
CA THR A 32 -2.58 -2.73 6.44
C THR A 32 -1.31 -3.56 6.59
N THR A 33 -1.35 -4.85 6.27
CA THR A 33 -0.15 -5.71 6.27
C THR A 33 0.84 -5.29 5.18
N ALA A 34 0.37 -4.97 3.98
CA ALA A 34 1.21 -4.62 2.83
C ALA A 34 2.01 -3.33 3.06
N ILE A 35 1.44 -2.36 3.77
CA ILE A 35 2.12 -1.09 4.13
C ILE A 35 3.39 -1.35 4.95
N PHE A 36 3.38 -2.38 5.82
CA PHE A 36 4.52 -2.70 6.67
C PHE A 36 5.41 -3.81 6.10
N SER A 37 4.79 -4.85 5.53
CA SER A 37 5.47 -6.03 5.00
C SER A 37 4.72 -6.57 3.79
N PRO A 38 5.09 -6.14 2.57
CA PRO A 38 4.52 -6.66 1.32
C PRO A 38 4.64 -8.18 1.22
N ARG A 39 5.75 -8.75 1.68
CA ARG A 39 6.00 -10.20 1.66
C ARG A 39 5.00 -10.96 2.53
N ALA A 40 4.66 -10.44 3.71
CA ALA A 40 3.63 -11.05 4.56
C ALA A 40 2.24 -10.92 3.94
N ALA A 41 1.95 -9.80 3.27
CA ALA A 41 0.68 -9.57 2.60
C ALA A 41 0.43 -10.57 1.44
N TYR A 42 1.46 -11.02 0.72
CA TYR A 42 1.32 -12.08 -0.29
C TYR A 42 0.66 -13.35 0.25
N GLY A 43 0.92 -13.71 1.51
CA GLY A 43 0.23 -14.83 2.17
C GLY A 43 -1.28 -14.61 2.25
N ILE A 44 -1.70 -13.37 2.54
CA ILE A 44 -3.11 -12.97 2.61
C ILE A 44 -3.73 -12.99 1.20
N ALA A 45 -3.03 -12.55 0.16
CA ALA A 45 -3.52 -12.66 -1.22
C ALA A 45 -3.77 -14.13 -1.63
N LYS A 46 -2.89 -15.05 -1.26
CA LYS A 46 -3.09 -16.48 -1.49
C LYS A 46 -4.34 -17.00 -0.77
N VAL A 47 -4.57 -16.54 0.46
CA VAL A 47 -5.78 -16.85 1.22
C VAL A 47 -7.03 -16.28 0.53
N MET A 48 -7.00 -15.04 0.03
CA MET A 48 -8.11 -14.44 -0.73
C MET A 48 -8.48 -15.28 -1.97
N LEU A 49 -7.47 -15.74 -2.72
CA LEU A 49 -7.68 -16.63 -3.87
C LEU A 49 -8.28 -17.98 -3.44
N GLY A 50 -7.85 -18.53 -2.30
CA GLY A 50 -8.43 -19.74 -1.72
C GLY A 50 -9.91 -19.59 -1.33
N TYR A 51 -10.35 -18.38 -0.99
CA TYR A 51 -11.75 -18.04 -0.72
C TYR A 51 -12.55 -17.65 -1.98
N ASN A 52 -12.02 -17.91 -3.18
CA ASN A 52 -12.66 -17.58 -4.46
C ASN A 52 -12.99 -16.08 -4.64
N TYR A 53 -12.15 -15.19 -4.10
CA TYR A 53 -12.28 -13.77 -4.40
C TYR A 53 -12.00 -13.52 -5.88
N PRO A 54 -12.73 -12.59 -6.52
CA PRO A 54 -12.46 -12.23 -7.91
C PRO A 54 -11.03 -11.69 -8.06
N MET A 55 -10.34 -12.11 -9.11
CA MET A 55 -8.93 -11.76 -9.35
C MET A 55 -8.72 -10.25 -9.42
N GLN A 56 -9.69 -9.49 -9.95
CA GLN A 56 -9.64 -8.02 -9.99
C GLN A 56 -9.52 -7.43 -8.57
N LYS A 57 -10.27 -7.99 -7.61
CA LYS A 57 -10.25 -7.51 -6.22
C LYS A 57 -8.93 -7.82 -5.53
N VAL A 58 -8.37 -9.01 -5.77
CA VAL A 58 -7.06 -9.39 -5.21
C VAL A 58 -5.96 -8.50 -5.80
N LEU A 59 -5.92 -8.33 -7.13
CA LEU A 59 -4.97 -7.44 -7.79
C LEU A 59 -5.14 -5.99 -7.34
N GLY A 60 -6.38 -5.51 -7.22
CA GLY A 60 -6.68 -4.18 -6.69
C GLY A 60 -6.09 -3.96 -5.29
N CYS A 61 -6.26 -4.93 -4.38
CA CYS A 61 -5.60 -4.91 -3.07
C CYS A 61 -4.08 -4.88 -3.18
N MET A 62 -3.49 -5.69 -4.07
CA MET A 62 -2.04 -5.77 -4.26
C MET A 62 -1.46 -4.44 -4.76
N PHE A 63 -2.07 -3.85 -5.78
CA PHE A 63 -1.68 -2.55 -6.32
C PHE A 63 -1.83 -1.45 -5.27
N LEU A 64 -2.93 -1.43 -4.53
CA LEU A 64 -3.17 -0.39 -3.51
C LEU A 64 -2.18 -0.50 -2.34
N GLY A 65 -1.96 -1.72 -1.85
CA GLY A 65 -0.99 -1.99 -0.80
C GLY A 65 0.44 -1.64 -1.22
N ASN A 66 0.82 -1.97 -2.45
CA ASN A 66 2.15 -1.64 -2.98
C ASN A 66 2.32 -0.12 -3.19
N GLY A 67 1.30 0.57 -3.71
CA GLY A 67 1.32 2.02 -3.85
C GLY A 67 1.54 2.72 -2.51
N LEU A 68 0.78 2.33 -1.47
CA LEU A 68 0.94 2.88 -0.12
C LEU A 68 2.30 2.53 0.50
N PHE A 69 2.79 1.30 0.28
CA PHE A 69 4.14 0.90 0.73
C PHE A 69 5.22 1.78 0.10
N VAL A 70 5.17 1.98 -1.21
CA VAL A 70 6.12 2.85 -1.93
C VAL A 70 6.01 4.28 -1.41
N LEU A 71 4.79 4.81 -1.27
CA LEU A 71 4.57 6.17 -0.76
C LEU A 71 5.19 6.40 0.61
N LEU A 72 4.99 5.48 1.55
CA LEU A 72 5.40 5.67 2.94
C LEU A 72 6.84 5.22 3.17
N ASN A 73 7.17 4.01 2.71
CA ASN A 73 8.40 3.33 3.06
C ASN A 73 9.56 3.75 2.14
N GLU A 74 9.37 3.80 0.81
CA GLU A 74 10.44 4.29 -0.08
C GLU A 74 10.74 5.77 0.17
N SER A 75 9.73 6.60 0.46
CA SER A 75 9.96 8.00 0.84
C SER A 75 10.85 8.11 2.08
N TRP A 76 10.46 7.44 3.16
CA TRP A 76 11.02 7.68 4.49
C TRP A 76 12.31 6.91 4.75
N VAL A 77 12.43 5.68 4.25
CA VAL A 77 13.57 4.82 4.52
C VAL A 77 14.65 4.92 3.45
N ARG A 78 14.27 5.25 2.21
CA ARG A 78 15.19 5.17 1.07
C ARG A 78 15.53 6.53 0.49
N ILE A 79 14.55 7.35 0.12
CA ILE A 79 14.84 8.59 -0.61
C ILE A 79 15.25 9.72 0.34
N LEU A 80 14.46 10.01 1.38
CA LEU A 80 14.76 11.10 2.30
C LEU A 80 16.12 10.95 2.99
N PRO A 81 16.46 9.84 3.65
CA PRO A 81 17.72 9.76 4.42
C PRO A 81 18.96 9.66 3.53
N PHE A 82 18.86 8.99 2.38
CA PHE A 82 20.02 8.74 1.53
C PHE A 82 20.30 9.89 0.56
N TYR A 83 19.25 10.44 -0.07
CA TYR A 83 19.44 11.44 -1.12
C TYR A 83 19.49 12.88 -0.59
N SER A 84 18.94 13.16 0.59
CA SER A 84 19.03 14.50 1.19
C SER A 84 20.46 14.92 1.54
N GLY A 85 21.34 13.96 1.87
CA GLY A 85 22.75 14.21 2.14
C GLY A 85 23.66 14.22 0.90
N LEU A 86 23.20 13.65 -0.22
CA LEU A 86 24.00 13.46 -1.43
C LEU A 86 23.71 14.48 -2.54
N TYR A 87 22.47 14.98 -2.61
CA TYR A 87 22.02 15.84 -3.71
C TYR A 87 21.43 17.17 -3.21
N PRO A 88 21.46 18.22 -4.05
CA PRO A 88 20.74 19.45 -3.79
C PRO A 88 19.25 19.19 -3.59
N ARG A 89 18.62 19.98 -2.72
CA ARG A 89 17.23 19.79 -2.31
C ARG A 89 16.25 19.67 -3.48
N GLU A 90 16.47 20.43 -4.55
CA GLU A 90 15.64 20.39 -5.77
C GLU A 90 15.71 19.04 -6.48
N VAL A 91 16.90 18.43 -6.56
CA VAL A 91 17.11 17.13 -7.21
C VAL A 91 16.48 16.02 -6.36
N THR A 92 16.67 16.08 -5.04
CA THR A 92 16.07 15.12 -4.10
C THR A 92 14.54 15.15 -4.15
N LEU A 93 13.94 16.34 -4.28
CA LEU A 93 12.50 16.47 -4.45
C LEU A 93 12.00 15.91 -5.79
N ARG A 94 12.73 16.17 -6.89
CA ARG A 94 12.39 15.60 -8.21
C ARG A 94 12.47 14.07 -8.19
N LEU A 95 13.49 13.51 -7.55
CA LEU A 95 13.65 12.06 -7.37
C LEU A 95 12.53 11.47 -6.51
N LEU A 96 12.18 12.12 -5.40
CA LEU A 96 11.07 11.70 -4.56
C LEU A 96 9.75 11.69 -5.33
N PHE A 97 9.50 12.73 -6.13
CA PHE A 97 8.31 12.81 -6.97
C PHE A 97 8.30 11.74 -8.07
N LEU A 98 9.39 11.57 -8.82
CA LEU A 98 9.44 10.59 -9.91
C LEU A 98 9.39 9.15 -9.41
N GLN A 99 10.18 8.83 -8.40
CA GLN A 99 10.40 7.44 -8.00
C GLN A 99 9.30 6.93 -7.07
N VAL A 100 8.82 7.74 -6.12
CA VAL A 100 7.73 7.33 -5.23
C VAL A 100 6.41 7.99 -5.57
N GLY A 101 6.38 9.29 -5.86
CA GLY A 101 5.13 9.98 -6.20
C GLY A 101 4.44 9.38 -7.41
N LEU A 102 5.13 9.33 -8.55
CA LEU A 102 4.60 8.81 -9.81
C LEU A 102 4.24 7.32 -9.70
N SER A 103 5.14 6.53 -9.11
CA SER A 103 4.94 5.08 -8.95
C SER A 103 3.77 4.76 -8.01
N SER A 104 3.64 5.49 -6.89
CA SER A 104 2.50 5.35 -5.98
C SER A 104 1.20 5.76 -6.66
N LEU A 105 1.18 6.88 -7.38
CA LEU A 105 -0.03 7.35 -8.06
C LEU A 105 -0.50 6.37 -9.12
N TYR A 106 0.42 5.82 -9.92
CA TYR A 106 0.09 4.79 -10.91
C TYR A 106 -0.52 3.54 -10.27
N ASN A 107 0.10 3.04 -9.20
CA ASN A 107 -0.38 1.86 -8.47
C ASN A 107 -1.76 2.11 -7.82
N ILE A 108 -1.96 3.27 -7.18
CA ILE A 108 -3.25 3.62 -6.56
C ILE A 108 -4.33 3.80 -7.63
N PHE A 109 -4.01 4.42 -8.76
CA PHE A 109 -4.96 4.59 -9.86
C PHE A 109 -5.40 3.24 -10.41
N LEU A 110 -4.46 2.34 -10.74
CA LEU A 110 -4.78 0.99 -11.20
C LEU A 110 -5.62 0.23 -10.17
N ALA A 111 -5.30 0.36 -8.89
CA ALA A 111 -6.08 -0.28 -7.84
C ALA A 111 -7.54 0.20 -7.82
N ILE A 112 -7.77 1.52 -7.93
CA ILE A 112 -9.11 2.08 -7.95
C ILE A 112 -9.89 1.59 -9.18
N VAL A 113 -9.23 1.53 -10.35
CA VAL A 113 -9.84 1.00 -11.57
C VAL A 113 -10.23 -0.46 -11.38
N LEU A 114 -9.31 -1.30 -10.91
CA LEU A 114 -9.55 -2.74 -10.70
C LEU A 114 -10.60 -3.04 -9.63
N LEU A 115 -10.69 -2.23 -8.58
CA LEU A 115 -11.68 -2.42 -7.51
C LEU A 115 -13.09 -1.96 -7.91
N LYS A 116 -13.23 -1.15 -8.96
CA LYS A 116 -14.51 -0.64 -9.47
C LYS A 116 -14.99 -1.32 -10.75
N LEU A 117 -14.15 -2.14 -11.37
CA LEU A 117 -14.47 -2.94 -12.55
C LEU A 117 -15.19 -4.24 -12.14
#